data_AF-A0A5C3NYG8-F1
#
_entry.id   AF-A0A5C3NYG8-F1
#
_cell.length_a   1.000
_cell.length_b   1.000
_cell.length_c   1.000
_cell.angle_alpha   90.00
_cell.angle_beta   90.00
_cell.angle_gamma   90.00
#
_symmetry.space_group_name_H-M   'P 1'
#
loop_
_entity.id
_entity.type
_entity.pdbx_description
1 polymer ?
#
loop_
_entity_poly.entity_id
_entity_poly.type
_entity_poly.pdbx_seq_one_letter_code
_entity_poly.pdbx_strand_id
1 'polypeptide(L)'
;MKAVTLRYVDSDVPETSSLSSVTDIPTLHEMWDDADLGRWQNRSPLVIRGVAIPLEHWATVYRRQYRRIGPCAFWSQYSQKGQRLPMTRILKQLKASRMEKDKELAERALVEHSERFSDHYTYRRGREHRVYTRPRAIAQRFLHLLEQ
;
A
#
# COMPACT_ATOMS: atom_id res chain seq x y z
N MET A 1 8.02 31.11 4.02
CA MET A 1 8.50 30.14 3.01
C MET A 1 7.34 29.84 2.06
N LYS A 2 7.48 30.10 0.75
CA LYS A 2 6.40 29.89 -0.24
C LYS A 2 6.29 28.40 -0.60
N ALA A 3 5.08 27.85 -0.53
CA ALA A 3 4.80 26.48 -0.97
C ALA A 3 4.94 26.39 -2.50
N VAL A 4 5.73 25.43 -2.98
CA VAL A 4 5.90 25.15 -4.41
C VAL A 4 4.96 24.01 -4.79
N THR A 5 3.94 24.32 -5.58
CA THR A 5 3.01 23.33 -6.14
C THR A 5 3.65 22.70 -7.37
N LEU A 6 3.97 21.40 -7.29
CA LEU A 6 4.47 20.63 -8.42
C LEU A 6 3.29 19.96 -9.13
N ARG A 7 3.16 20.23 -10.44
CA ARG A 7 2.18 19.59 -11.33
C ARG A 7 2.86 18.42 -12.04
N TYR A 8 2.18 17.29 -12.13
CA TYR A 8 2.62 16.11 -12.87
C TYR A 8 1.62 15.81 -13.99
N VAL A 9 2.12 15.23 -15.08
CA VAL A 9 1.35 14.76 -16.23
C VAL A 9 1.60 13.26 -16.44
N ASP A 10 0.67 12.54 -17.08
CA ASP A 10 0.77 11.08 -17.25
C ASP A 10 2.03 10.64 -18.03
N SER A 11 2.59 11.52 -18.86
CA SER A 11 3.87 11.30 -19.56
C SER A 11 5.09 11.27 -18.62
N ASP A 12 4.95 11.70 -17.36
CA ASP A 12 6.01 11.62 -16.35
C ASP A 12 6.16 10.19 -15.79
N VAL A 13 5.24 9.28 -16.15
CA VAL A 13 5.32 7.86 -15.84
C VAL A 13 5.91 7.15 -17.08
N PRO A 14 7.17 6.65 -17.03
CA PRO A 14 7.73 5.94 -18.17
C PRO A 14 6.88 4.70 -18.47
N GLU A 15 6.65 4.43 -19.76
CA GLU A 15 6.07 3.17 -20.21
C GLU A 15 6.87 2.02 -19.59
N THR A 16 6.20 1.19 -18.79
CA THR A 16 6.83 0.00 -18.25
C THR A 16 7.11 -0.92 -19.41
N SER A 17 8.39 -1.16 -19.72
CA SER A 17 8.77 -2.18 -20.70
C SER A 17 8.07 -3.48 -20.35
N SER A 18 7.33 -4.05 -21.30
CA SER A 18 6.66 -5.33 -21.12
C SER A 18 7.70 -6.39 -20.78
N LEU A 19 7.63 -6.96 -19.58
CA LEU A 19 8.49 -8.06 -19.18
C LEU A 19 8.11 -9.31 -19.99
N SER A 20 8.86 -9.62 -21.04
CA SER A 20 8.79 -10.90 -21.74
C SER A 20 9.56 -11.99 -20.97
N SER A 21 9.23 -12.17 -19.69
CA SER A 21 10.01 -12.98 -18.74
C SER A 21 9.57 -14.45 -18.72
N VAL A 22 9.39 -15.09 -19.87
CA VAL A 22 9.17 -16.55 -19.89
C VAL A 22 10.50 -17.31 -19.87
N THR A 23 11.63 -16.67 -20.21
CA THR A 23 12.90 -17.38 -20.45
C THR A 23 13.99 -17.20 -19.38
N ASP A 24 13.82 -16.33 -18.37
CA ASP A 24 14.89 -16.04 -17.40
C ASP A 24 14.38 -15.94 -15.95
N ILE A 25 14.08 -17.12 -15.39
CA ILE A 25 13.62 -17.32 -14.01
C ILE A 25 14.66 -16.86 -12.96
N PRO A 26 15.98 -17.08 -13.13
CA PRO A 26 16.99 -16.55 -12.21
C PRO A 26 16.95 -15.02 -12.07
N THR A 27 16.89 -14.30 -13.19
CA THR A 27 16.79 -12.83 -13.17
C THR A 27 15.50 -12.35 -12.49
N LEU A 28 14.39 -13.05 -12.69
CA LEU A 28 13.13 -12.72 -12.01
C LEU A 28 13.23 -12.92 -10.49
N HIS A 29 13.92 -13.96 -10.05
CA HIS A 29 14.16 -14.23 -8.62
C HIS A 29 15.03 -13.16 -7.97
N GLU A 30 16.01 -12.60 -8.69
CA GLU A 30 16.85 -11.48 -8.21
C GLU A 30 16.07 -10.16 -8.08
N MET A 31 14.90 -10.06 -8.73
CA MET A 31 14.07 -8.85 -8.81
C MET A 31 12.79 -8.94 -7.95
N TRP A 32 12.51 -10.10 -7.37
CA TRP A 32 11.23 -10.42 -6.74
C TRP A 32 11.04 -9.78 -5.36
N ASP A 33 12.01 -9.98 -4.45
CA ASP A 33 12.01 -9.47 -3.07
C ASP A 33 13.36 -8.87 -2.66
N ASP A 34 13.36 -8.10 -1.57
CA ASP A 34 14.55 -7.52 -0.92
C ASP A 34 14.94 -8.25 0.38
N ALA A 35 14.43 -9.47 0.59
CA ALA A 35 14.63 -10.22 1.84
C ALA A 35 16.04 -10.82 1.94
N ASP A 36 16.61 -11.24 0.81
CA ASP A 36 17.99 -11.72 0.70
C ASP A 36 18.89 -10.65 0.06
N LEU A 37 19.52 -9.83 0.90
CA LEU A 37 20.44 -8.76 0.47
C LEU A 37 21.65 -9.27 -0.36
N GLY A 38 21.96 -10.58 -0.30
CA GLY A 38 23.03 -11.18 -1.10
C GLY A 38 22.65 -11.42 -2.57
N ARG A 39 21.33 -11.49 -2.86
CA ARG A 39 20.79 -11.74 -4.20
C ARG A 39 20.06 -10.55 -4.79
N TRP A 40 19.58 -9.64 -3.94
CA TRP A 40 18.96 -8.39 -4.37
C TRP A 40 20.01 -7.49 -5.04
N GLN A 41 19.99 -7.47 -6.37
CA GLN A 41 20.93 -6.70 -7.20
C GLN A 41 20.51 -5.23 -7.36
N ASN A 42 19.53 -4.75 -6.59
CA ASN A 42 18.93 -3.43 -6.76
C ASN A 42 18.41 -3.20 -8.21
N ARG A 43 17.90 -4.27 -8.83
CA ARG A 43 17.33 -4.26 -10.19
C ARG A 43 15.82 -4.45 -10.12
N SER A 44 15.09 -3.58 -10.81
CA SER A 44 13.65 -3.67 -10.96
C SER A 44 13.21 -2.86 -12.17
N PRO A 45 12.15 -3.26 -12.90
CA PRO A 45 11.58 -2.44 -13.95
C PRO A 45 10.91 -1.17 -13.40
N LEU A 46 10.55 -1.14 -12.12
CA LEU A 46 10.02 0.02 -11.43
C LEU A 46 11.13 0.64 -10.60
N VAL A 47 11.76 1.64 -11.19
CA VAL A 47 12.74 2.48 -10.52
C VAL A 47 12.08 3.81 -10.21
N ILE A 48 11.91 4.10 -8.93
CA ILE A 48 11.36 5.38 -8.49
C ILE A 48 12.52 6.28 -8.05
N ARG A 49 12.81 7.31 -8.86
CA ARG A 49 13.89 8.29 -8.64
C ARG A 49 15.24 7.64 -8.30
N GLY A 50 15.62 6.57 -8.98
CA GLY A 50 16.88 5.85 -8.77
C GLY A 50 16.86 4.75 -7.68
N VAL A 51 15.70 4.44 -7.10
CA VAL A 51 15.54 3.27 -6.20
C VAL A 51 14.70 2.22 -6.89
N ALA A 52 15.28 1.04 -7.10
CA ALA A 52 14.56 -0.13 -7.60
C ALA A 52 13.60 -0.65 -6.53
N ILE A 53 12.36 -0.92 -6.92
CA ILE A 53 11.34 -1.49 -6.02
C ILE A 53 11.15 -2.96 -6.37
N PRO A 54 11.36 -3.90 -5.44
CA PRO A 54 11.10 -5.32 -5.71
C PRO A 54 9.68 -5.57 -6.18
N LEU A 55 9.50 -6.53 -7.10
CA LEU A 55 8.21 -6.80 -7.75
C LEU A 55 7.09 -7.09 -6.75
N GLU A 56 7.38 -7.82 -5.66
CA GLU A 56 6.42 -8.12 -4.59
C GLU A 56 5.76 -6.85 -4.02
N HIS A 57 6.52 -5.76 -3.94
CA HIS A 57 6.11 -4.53 -3.27
C HIS A 57 5.38 -3.54 -4.18
N TRP A 58 5.36 -3.78 -5.49
CA TRP A 58 4.79 -2.86 -6.48
C TRP A 58 3.33 -2.50 -6.19
N ALA A 59 2.48 -3.49 -5.95
CA ALA A 59 1.06 -3.24 -5.72
C ALA A 59 0.82 -2.41 -4.44
N THR A 60 1.64 -2.62 -3.42
CA THR A 60 1.50 -1.90 -2.14
C THR A 60 2.06 -0.49 -2.22
N VAL A 61 3.26 -0.33 -2.79
CA VAL A 61 3.97 0.96 -2.82
C VAL A 61 3.45 1.83 -3.96
N TYR A 62 3.45 1.30 -5.18
CA TYR A 62 3.14 2.07 -6.38
C TYR A 62 1.66 2.38 -6.50
N ARG A 63 0.79 1.35 -6.51
CA ARG A 63 -0.64 1.53 -6.76
C ARG A 63 -1.37 2.25 -5.63
N ARG A 64 -1.04 1.96 -4.37
CA ARG A 64 -1.84 2.44 -3.22
C ARG A 64 -1.37 3.74 -2.61
N GLN A 65 -0.06 3.98 -2.55
CA GLN A 65 0.47 5.16 -1.87
C GLN A 65 1.13 6.14 -2.84
N TYR A 66 2.07 5.67 -3.67
CA TYR A 66 2.83 6.55 -4.55
C TYR A 66 1.96 7.33 -5.53
N ARG A 67 1.03 6.66 -6.24
CA ARG A 67 0.06 7.36 -7.11
C ARG A 67 -0.88 8.31 -6.35
N ARG A 68 -1.20 8.00 -5.10
CA ARG A 68 -2.17 8.75 -4.29
C ARG A 68 -1.62 10.09 -3.79
N ILE A 69 -0.37 10.11 -3.33
CA ILE A 69 0.24 11.31 -2.73
C ILE A 69 1.29 11.96 -3.64
N GLY A 70 1.69 11.27 -4.71
CA GLY A 70 2.67 11.72 -5.68
C GLY A 70 4.13 11.54 -5.22
N PRO A 71 5.09 11.67 -6.16
CA PRO A 71 6.51 11.39 -5.95
C PRO A 71 7.15 12.20 -4.83
N CYS A 72 6.92 13.52 -4.83
CA CYS A 72 7.55 14.43 -3.89
C CYS A 72 7.08 14.19 -2.46
N ALA A 73 5.77 14.08 -2.25
CA ALA A 73 5.24 13.86 -0.92
C ALA A 73 5.66 12.49 -0.37
N PHE A 74 5.65 11.46 -1.23
CA PHE A 74 6.11 10.12 -0.84
C PHE A 74 7.56 10.14 -0.35
N TRP A 75 8.50 10.68 -1.13
CA TRP A 75 9.89 10.70 -0.71
C TRP A 75 10.19 11.71 0.40
N SER A 76 9.42 12.79 0.52
CA SER A 76 9.50 13.68 1.68
C SER A 76 9.17 12.94 2.97
N GLN A 77 8.14 12.10 2.94
CA GLN A 77 7.71 11.31 4.09
C GLN A 77 8.65 10.14 4.42
N TYR A 78 9.24 9.51 3.40
CA TYR A 78 10.04 8.29 3.55
C TYR A 78 11.55 8.51 3.32
N SER A 79 12.04 9.73 3.58
CA SER A 79 13.46 10.04 3.64
C SER A 79 13.82 10.65 4.99
N GLN A 80 15.01 10.35 5.48
CA GLN A 80 15.57 10.87 6.72
C GLN A 80 16.96 11.44 6.45
N LYS A 81 17.22 12.69 6.86
CA LYS A 81 18.50 13.39 6.64
C LYS A 81 18.97 13.38 5.17
N GLY A 82 18.04 13.51 4.23
CA GLY A 82 18.33 13.49 2.79
C GLY A 82 18.57 12.10 2.20
N GLN A 83 18.58 11.04 3.00
CA GLN A 83 18.67 9.66 2.54
C GLN A 83 17.31 8.96 2.61
N ARG A 84 16.99 8.13 1.62
CA ARG A 84 15.73 7.38 1.60
C ARG A 84 15.78 6.23 2.59
N LEU A 85 14.65 5.93 3.23
CA LEU A 85 14.53 4.77 4.09
C LEU A 85 14.57 3.47 3.27
N PRO A 86 15.11 2.37 3.82
CA PRO A 86 15.02 1.05 3.20
C PRO A 86 13.56 0.64 2.95
N MET A 87 13.30 -0.09 1.86
CA MET A 87 11.94 -0.46 1.46
C MET A 87 11.20 -1.24 2.54
N THR A 88 11.86 -2.20 3.20
CA THR A 88 11.33 -2.91 4.38
C THR A 88 10.80 -1.98 5.47
N ARG A 89 11.47 -0.85 5.76
CA ARG A 89 10.99 0.15 6.73
C ARG A 89 9.78 0.91 6.22
N ILE A 90 9.81 1.33 4.95
CA ILE A 90 8.69 2.01 4.30
C ILE A 90 7.44 1.12 4.35
N LEU A 91 7.57 -0.16 4.01
CA LEU A 91 6.47 -1.13 4.05
C LEU A 91 5.91 -1.34 5.46
N LYS A 92 6.79 -1.43 6.48
CA LYS A 92 6.37 -1.52 7.89
C LYS A 92 5.55 -0.29 8.28
N GLN A 93 6.01 0.91 7.92
CA GLN A 93 5.27 2.15 8.20
C GLN A 93 3.94 2.22 7.44
N LEU A 94 3.91 1.82 6.16
CA LEU A 94 2.68 1.74 5.39
C LEU A 94 1.69 0.73 5.97
N LYS A 95 2.17 -0.42 6.47
CA LYS A 95 1.33 -1.40 7.16
C LYS A 95 0.75 -0.82 8.45
N ALA A 96 1.59 -0.20 9.28
CA ALA A 96 1.14 0.44 10.52
C ALA A 96 0.09 1.54 10.25
N SER A 97 0.35 2.43 9.30
CA SER A 97 -0.60 3.49 8.94
C SER A 97 -1.93 2.95 8.41
N ARG A 98 -1.92 1.85 7.64
CA ARG A 98 -3.15 1.18 7.21
C ARG A 98 -3.92 0.59 8.38
N MET A 99 -3.22 -0.07 9.31
CA MET A 99 -3.84 -0.63 10.50
C MET A 99 -4.47 0.44 11.39
N GLU A 100 -3.80 1.59 11.53
CA GLU A 100 -4.33 2.71 12.31
C GLU A 100 -5.62 3.27 11.67
N LYS A 101 -5.61 3.50 10.35
CA LYS A 101 -6.82 3.96 9.64
C LYS A 101 -7.96 2.95 9.70
N ASP A 102 -7.65 1.66 9.53
CA ASP A 102 -8.65 0.59 9.67
C ASP A 102 -9.23 0.57 11.08
N LYS A 103 -8.43 0.89 12.11
CA LYS A 103 -8.87 0.99 13.50
C LYS A 103 -9.76 2.21 13.71
N GLU A 104 -9.33 3.41 13.27
CA GLU A 104 -10.13 4.64 13.35
C GLU A 104 -11.49 4.48 12.67
N LEU A 105 -11.53 3.87 11.48
CA LEU A 105 -12.78 3.60 10.76
C LEU A 105 -13.65 2.57 11.48
N ALA A 106 -13.06 1.54 12.09
CA ALA A 106 -13.80 0.56 12.87
C ALA A 106 -14.38 1.16 14.15
N GLU A 107 -13.63 2.03 14.84
CA GLU A 107 -14.12 2.76 16.00
C GLU A 107 -15.25 3.71 15.62
N ARG A 108 -15.12 4.43 14.50
CA ARG A 108 -16.19 5.29 14.00
C ARG A 108 -17.46 4.50 13.66
N ALA A 109 -17.31 3.34 13.00
CA ALA A 109 -18.40 2.42 12.71
C ALA A 109 -19.10 1.92 13.98
N LEU A 110 -18.35 1.62 15.04
CA LEU A 110 -18.89 1.19 16.32
C LEU A 110 -19.69 2.31 17.01
N VAL A 111 -19.22 3.55 16.94
CA VAL A 111 -19.95 4.70 17.51
C VAL A 111 -21.23 4.97 16.72
N GLU A 112 -21.12 5.05 15.39
CA GLU A 112 -22.21 5.47 14.53
C GLU A 112 -23.31 4.41 14.42
N HIS A 113 -22.93 3.12 14.36
CA HIS A 113 -23.88 2.03 14.17
C HIS A 113 -24.06 1.20 15.46
N SER A 114 -23.73 1.74 16.64
CA SER A 114 -23.72 1.02 17.91
C SER A 114 -24.97 0.14 18.14
N GLU A 115 -26.17 0.66 17.89
CA GLU A 115 -27.43 -0.06 18.09
C GLU A 115 -27.71 -1.16 17.06
N ARG A 116 -27.24 -1.00 15.82
CA ARG A 116 -27.47 -1.93 14.70
C ARG A 116 -26.18 -2.60 14.23
N PHE A 117 -25.17 -2.64 15.09
CA PHE A 117 -23.85 -3.10 14.70
C PHE A 117 -23.88 -4.58 14.32
N SER A 118 -24.58 -5.41 15.10
CA SER A 118 -24.75 -6.84 14.79
C SER A 118 -25.54 -7.09 13.52
N ASP A 119 -26.35 -6.15 13.04
CA ASP A 119 -27.15 -6.36 11.84
C ASP A 119 -26.32 -6.08 10.58
N HIS A 120 -25.53 -5.01 10.62
CA HIS A 120 -24.75 -4.56 9.46
C HIS A 120 -23.37 -5.22 9.36
N TYR A 121 -22.79 -5.63 10.49
CA TYR A 121 -21.41 -6.12 10.58
C TYR A 121 -21.34 -7.62 10.94
N THR A 122 -22.09 -8.45 10.22
CA THR A 122 -21.98 -9.92 10.32
C THR A 122 -21.57 -10.59 9.02
N TYR A 123 -21.10 -11.82 9.15
CA TYR A 123 -20.89 -12.75 8.04
C TYR A 123 -21.36 -14.14 8.42
N ARG A 124 -21.71 -14.93 7.41
CA ARG A 124 -22.14 -16.31 7.60
C ARG A 124 -20.91 -17.23 7.64
N ARG A 125 -20.79 -18.03 8.70
CA ARG A 125 -19.79 -19.09 8.82
C ARG A 125 -20.51 -20.42 9.03
N GLY A 126 -20.74 -21.15 7.95
CA GLY A 126 -21.54 -22.37 7.97
C GLY A 126 -23.01 -22.06 8.24
N ARG A 127 -23.54 -22.53 9.38
CA ARG A 127 -24.93 -22.30 9.83
C ARG A 127 -25.06 -21.13 10.80
N GLU A 128 -23.95 -20.57 11.28
CA GLU A 128 -23.94 -19.48 12.26
C GLU A 128 -23.67 -18.13 11.60
N HIS A 129 -24.29 -17.08 12.16
CA HIS A 129 -23.91 -15.70 11.89
C HIS A 129 -22.86 -15.26 12.93
N ARG A 130 -21.76 -14.68 12.46
CA ARG A 130 -20.70 -14.14 13.32
C ARG A 130 -20.50 -12.67 13.05
N VAL A 131 -20.37 -11.89 14.11
CA VAL A 131 -20.05 -10.46 14.04
C VAL A 131 -18.58 -10.30 13.64
N TYR A 132 -18.28 -9.30 12.82
CA TYR A 132 -16.90 -8.95 12.49
C TYR A 132 -16.19 -8.45 13.75
N THR A 133 -15.01 -9.00 14.01
CA THR A 133 -14.14 -8.57 15.11
C THR A 133 -12.85 -7.90 14.63
N ARG A 134 -12.48 -8.11 13.37
CA ARG A 134 -11.24 -7.55 12.80
C ARG A 134 -11.50 -6.11 12.33
N PRO A 135 -10.71 -5.11 12.78
CA PRO A 135 -10.90 -3.70 12.40
C PRO A 135 -10.95 -3.50 10.89
N ARG A 136 -10.06 -4.14 10.13
CA ARG A 136 -10.07 -4.09 8.66
C ARG A 136 -11.40 -4.53 8.04
N ALA A 137 -12.01 -5.60 8.54
CA ALA A 137 -13.27 -6.11 7.99
C ALA A 137 -14.44 -5.17 8.31
N ILE A 138 -14.43 -4.61 9.53
CA ILE A 138 -15.40 -3.59 9.96
C ILE A 138 -15.24 -2.33 9.12
N ALA A 139 -14.02 -1.80 8.97
CA ALA A 139 -13.72 -0.61 8.17
C ALA A 139 -14.15 -0.78 6.70
N GLN A 140 -13.87 -1.93 6.09
CA GLN A 140 -14.30 -2.22 4.72
C GLN A 140 -15.82 -2.23 4.59
N ARG A 141 -16.52 -2.87 5.54
CA ARG A 141 -17.98 -2.91 5.55
C ARG A 141 -18.58 -1.51 5.76
N PHE A 142 -17.98 -0.72 6.64
CA PHE A 142 -18.41 0.63 6.94
C PHE A 142 -18.29 1.56 5.73
N LEU A 143 -17.15 1.54 5.03
CA LEU A 143 -16.98 2.31 3.80
C LEU A 143 -18.04 1.94 2.74
N HIS A 144 -18.36 0.66 2.59
CA HIS A 144 -19.39 0.22 1.65
C HIS A 144 -20.80 0.73 2.03
N LEU A 145 -21.11 0.85 3.33
CA LEU A 145 -22.39 1.38 3.79
C LEU A 145 -22.51 2.90 3.60
N LEU A 146 -21.38 3.63 3.56
CA LEU A 146 -21.36 5.07 3.30
C LEU A 146 -21.50 5.43 1.80
N GLU A 147 -21.28 4.46 0.91
CA GLU A 147 -21.39 4.63 -0.55
C GLU A 147 -22.80 4.31 -1.10
N GLN A 148 -23.73 3.89 -0.24
CA GLN A 148 -25.13 3.58 -0.56
C GLN A 148 -26.07 4.69 -0.10
#